data_AF-I3TXE3-F1
#
_entry.id   AF-I3TXE3-F1
#
_cell.length_a   1.000
_cell.length_b   1.000
_cell.length_c   1.000
_cell.angle_alpha   90.00
_cell.angle_beta   90.00
_cell.angle_gamma   90.00
#
_symmetry.space_group_name_H-M   'P 1'
#
loop_
_entity.id
_entity.type
_entity.pdbx_description
1 polymer ?
#
loop_
_entity_poly.entity_id
_entity_poly.type
_entity_poly.pdbx_seq_one_letter_code
_entity_poly.pdbx_strand_id
1 'polypeptide(L)'
;MDAAAAFAGLAGAWRLAREIPDQGRMSGGAVFTPGDDRWALHYRETGTLELPDGRRLDVFRAYTWRLLGDGRIAIDFADGATPGARFVTLDFAADDAGGLQAADSHLCGADLYEASITLELPRAFTTDIRVRGPRKDYRAITRCHRP
;
A
#
# COMPACT_ATOMS: atom_id res chain seq x y z
N MET A 1 0.96 5.57 -19.39
CA MET A 1 -0.22 4.97 -18.76
C MET A 1 -0.87 6.05 -17.92
N ASP A 2 -2.19 6.21 -17.92
CA ASP A 2 -2.86 7.15 -17.01
C ASP A 2 -3.27 6.47 -15.70
N ALA A 3 -3.73 7.25 -14.72
CA ALA A 3 -4.10 6.74 -13.40
C ALA A 3 -5.28 5.75 -13.43
N ALA A 4 -6.19 5.86 -14.40
CA ALA A 4 -7.34 4.96 -14.53
C ALA A 4 -6.91 3.58 -15.04
N ALA A 5 -6.06 3.54 -16.06
CA ALA A 5 -5.46 2.30 -16.56
C ALA A 5 -4.57 1.65 -15.49
N ALA A 6 -3.82 2.45 -14.74
CA ALA A 6 -3.02 1.96 -13.62
C ALA A 6 -3.90 1.37 -12.50
N PHE A 7 -4.96 2.07 -12.11
CA PHE A 7 -5.92 1.59 -11.11
C PHE A 7 -6.52 0.24 -11.51
N ALA A 8 -6.98 0.10 -12.75
CA ALA A 8 -7.50 -1.17 -13.26
C ALA A 8 -6.41 -2.28 -13.26
N GLY A 9 -5.16 -1.92 -13.57
CA GLY A 9 -4.01 -2.83 -13.59
C GLY A 9 -3.61 -3.39 -12.22
N LEU A 10 -4.12 -2.83 -11.11
CA LEU A 10 -3.89 -3.36 -9.75
C LEU A 10 -4.71 -4.61 -9.45
N ALA A 11 -5.84 -4.82 -10.14
CA ALA A 11 -6.76 -5.90 -9.83
C ALA A 11 -6.09 -7.29 -9.85
N GLY A 12 -6.56 -8.18 -8.98
CA GLY A 12 -6.11 -9.56 -8.87
C GLY A 12 -5.05 -9.80 -7.79
N ALA A 13 -4.42 -10.97 -7.86
CA ALA A 13 -3.48 -11.45 -6.85
C ALA A 13 -2.05 -10.98 -7.11
N TRP A 14 -1.29 -10.90 -6.02
CA TRP A 14 0.10 -10.48 -5.95
C TRP A 14 0.85 -11.31 -4.91
N ARG A 15 2.11 -11.64 -5.21
CA ARG A 15 3.08 -12.10 -4.21
C ARG A 15 3.71 -10.89 -3.54
N LEU A 16 3.77 -10.91 -2.21
CA LEU A 16 4.20 -9.78 -1.40
C LEU A 16 5.45 -10.14 -0.60
N ALA A 17 6.45 -9.26 -0.63
CA ALA A 17 7.57 -9.25 0.30
C ALA A 17 7.69 -7.86 0.92
N ARG A 18 7.82 -7.79 2.24
CA ARG A 18 7.98 -6.54 2.98
C ARG A 18 9.22 -6.60 3.86
N GLU A 19 9.97 -5.51 3.83
CA GLU A 19 11.08 -5.25 4.73
C GLU A 19 10.69 -4.13 5.70
N ILE A 20 10.94 -4.35 6.98
CA ILE A 20 10.84 -3.35 8.04
C ILE A 20 12.23 -3.26 8.66
N PRO A 21 13.09 -2.33 8.22
CA PRO A 21 14.48 -2.26 8.65
C PRO A 21 14.61 -2.34 10.18
N ASP A 22 15.52 -3.20 10.63
CA ASP A 22 15.80 -3.51 12.04
C ASP A 22 14.65 -4.16 12.83
N GLN A 23 13.46 -4.31 12.25
CA GLN A 23 12.24 -4.78 12.94
C GLN A 23 11.66 -6.07 12.37
N GLY A 24 11.99 -6.44 11.13
CA GLY A 24 11.62 -7.74 10.59
C GLY A 24 11.38 -7.77 9.09
N ARG A 25 11.00 -8.94 8.59
CA ARG A 25 10.64 -9.18 7.20
C ARG A 25 9.35 -9.98 7.11
N MET A 26 8.49 -9.64 6.17
CA MET A 26 7.23 -10.34 5.93
C MET A 26 7.22 -10.92 4.51
N SER A 27 6.72 -12.14 4.38
CA SER A 27 6.36 -12.73 3.10
C SER A 27 4.90 -13.15 3.10
N GLY A 28 4.24 -13.04 1.96
CA GLY A 28 2.81 -13.35 1.87
C GLY A 28 2.22 -13.07 0.50
N GLY A 29 0.92 -12.84 0.49
CA GLY A 29 0.17 -12.47 -0.69
C GLY A 29 -0.70 -11.26 -0.44
N ALA A 30 -1.02 -10.55 -1.51
CA ALA A 30 -2.02 -9.50 -1.52
C ALA A 30 -3.01 -9.72 -2.66
N VAL A 31 -4.23 -9.24 -2.48
CA VAL A 31 -5.27 -9.29 -3.51
C VAL A 31 -6.01 -7.96 -3.55
N PHE A 32 -6.23 -7.47 -4.77
CA PHE A 32 -7.19 -6.41 -5.06
C PHE A 32 -8.44 -7.03 -5.67
N THR A 33 -9.57 -6.95 -4.97
CA THR A 33 -10.88 -7.34 -5.49
C THR A 33 -11.71 -6.10 -5.85
N PRO A 34 -12.59 -6.17 -6.86
CA PRO A 34 -13.57 -5.11 -7.10
C PRO A 34 -14.35 -4.76 -5.82
N GLY A 35 -14.54 -3.47 -5.57
CA GLY A 35 -15.42 -2.99 -4.52
C GLY A 35 -16.87 -2.82 -4.98
N ASP A 36 -17.63 -2.06 -4.21
CA ASP A 36 -19.07 -1.82 -4.46
C ASP A 36 -19.35 -1.13 -5.80
N ASP A 37 -18.36 -0.40 -6.32
CA ASP A 37 -18.44 0.27 -7.62
C ASP A 37 -17.13 0.09 -8.42
N ARG A 38 -17.18 0.46 -9.71
CA ARG A 38 -16.03 0.33 -10.64
C ARG A 38 -14.83 1.22 -10.29
N TRP A 39 -14.99 2.12 -9.33
CA TRP A 39 -13.97 3.08 -8.90
C TRP A 39 -13.32 2.65 -7.60
N ALA A 40 -13.71 1.51 -7.03
CA ALA A 40 -13.17 0.98 -5.78
C ALA A 40 -12.51 -0.39 -5.98
N LEU A 41 -11.37 -0.59 -5.31
CA LEU A 41 -10.73 -1.87 -5.12
C LEU A 41 -10.52 -2.10 -3.63
N HIS A 42 -10.95 -3.25 -3.12
CA HIS A 42 -10.59 -3.70 -1.79
C HIS A 42 -9.25 -4.43 -1.84
N TYR A 43 -8.29 -3.89 -1.11
CA TYR A 43 -6.98 -4.50 -0.93
C TYR A 43 -6.96 -5.29 0.37
N ARG A 44 -6.49 -6.53 0.32
CA ARG A 44 -6.13 -7.30 1.51
C ARG A 44 -4.80 -8.00 1.31
N GLU A 45 -3.89 -7.83 2.25
CA GLU A 45 -2.65 -8.61 2.35
C GLU A 45 -2.68 -9.52 3.57
N THR A 46 -2.05 -10.68 3.45
CA THR A 46 -1.83 -11.65 4.53
C THR A 46 -0.46 -12.26 4.38
N GLY A 47 0.23 -12.52 5.48
CA GLY A 47 1.53 -13.16 5.44
C GLY A 47 2.10 -13.41 6.82
N THR A 48 3.34 -13.90 6.85
CA THR A 48 4.07 -14.19 8.09
C THR A 48 5.19 -13.16 8.23
N LEU A 49 5.17 -12.41 9.34
CA LEU A 49 6.24 -11.51 9.77
C LEU A 49 7.23 -12.28 10.63
N GLU A 50 8.49 -12.30 10.21
CA GLU A 50 9.62 -12.82 10.96
C GLU A 50 10.38 -11.66 11.63
N LEU A 51 10.46 -11.71 12.96
CA LEU A 51 11.16 -10.73 13.79
C LEU A 51 12.66 -11.06 13.91
N PRO A 52 13.51 -10.10 14.33
CA PRO A 52 14.95 -10.33 14.49
C PRO A 52 15.31 -11.45 15.49
N ASP A 53 14.43 -11.70 16.46
CA ASP A 53 14.58 -12.79 17.45
C ASP A 53 14.08 -14.16 16.95
N GLY A 54 13.67 -14.25 15.68
CA GLY A 54 13.18 -15.47 15.05
C GLY A 54 11.72 -15.79 15.31
N ARG A 55 11.00 -15.01 16.13
CA ARG A 55 9.55 -15.19 16.28
C ARG A 55 8.84 -14.91 14.96
N ARG A 56 7.76 -15.66 14.74
CA ARG A 56 6.90 -15.56 13.56
C ARG A 56 5.48 -15.19 13.98
N LEU A 57 4.93 -14.19 13.31
CA LEU A 57 3.59 -13.66 13.57
C LEU A 57 2.79 -13.67 12.27
N ASP A 58 1.57 -14.19 12.32
CA ASP A 58 0.63 -14.01 11.22
C ASP A 58 0.10 -12.58 11.26
N VAL A 59 0.23 -11.89 10.12
CA VAL A 59 -0.12 -10.48 9.98
C VAL A 59 -0.97 -10.27 8.73
N PHE A 60 -1.83 -9.25 8.79
CA PHE A 60 -2.62 -8.81 7.65
C PHE A 60 -2.81 -7.31 7.69
N ARG A 61 -3.10 -6.70 6.53
CA ARG A 61 -3.63 -5.34 6.41
C ARG A 61 -4.74 -5.30 5.37
N ALA A 62 -5.66 -4.35 5.52
CA ALA A 62 -6.68 -4.07 4.51
C ALA A 62 -6.84 -2.57 4.24
N TYR A 63 -7.06 -2.23 2.97
CA TYR A 63 -7.32 -0.87 2.52
C TYR A 63 -8.44 -0.87 1.48
N THR A 64 -9.09 0.28 1.30
CA THR A 64 -9.91 0.55 0.13
C THR A 64 -9.18 1.57 -0.73
N TRP A 65 -8.88 1.21 -1.98
CA TRP A 65 -8.31 2.11 -2.97
C TRP A 65 -9.45 2.62 -3.84
N ARG A 66 -9.54 3.94 -4.03
CA ARG A 66 -10.60 4.58 -4.80
C ARG A 66 -10.03 5.53 -5.84
N LEU A 67 -10.40 5.32 -7.10
CA LEU A 67 -10.14 6.27 -8.17
C LEU A 67 -11.13 7.44 -8.07
N LEU A 68 -10.62 8.65 -7.95
CA LEU A 68 -11.39 9.88 -7.86
C LEU A 68 -11.68 10.45 -9.26
N GLY A 69 -12.71 11.29 -9.37
CA GLY A 69 -13.11 11.88 -10.66
C GLY A 69 -12.08 12.84 -11.27
N ASP A 70 -11.10 13.29 -10.49
CA ASP A 70 -9.98 14.11 -10.93
C ASP A 70 -8.72 13.31 -11.29
N GLY A 71 -8.80 11.97 -11.27
CA GLY A 71 -7.71 11.07 -11.64
C GLY A 71 -6.80 10.66 -10.48
N ARG A 72 -6.95 11.25 -9.28
CA ARG A 72 -6.18 10.84 -8.10
C ARG A 72 -6.70 9.52 -7.52
N ILE A 73 -5.87 8.84 -6.74
CA ILE A 73 -6.25 7.62 -6.01
C ILE A 73 -6.25 7.91 -4.52
N ALA A 74 -7.42 7.83 -3.88
CA ALA A 74 -7.55 7.82 -2.43
C ALA A 74 -7.34 6.41 -1.87
N ILE A 75 -6.58 6.30 -0.78
CA ILE A 75 -6.44 5.05 -0.03
C ILE A 75 -6.99 5.29 1.36
N ASP A 76 -7.95 4.48 1.77
CA ASP A 76 -8.59 4.54 3.08
C ASP A 76 -8.30 3.25 3.86
N PHE A 77 -8.16 3.36 5.18
CA PHE A 77 -8.00 2.19 6.04
C PHE A 77 -9.26 1.31 6.00
N ALA A 78 -9.11 -0.01 5.93
CA ALA A 78 -10.22 -0.97 5.99
C ALA A 78 -10.11 -1.94 7.16
N ASP A 79 -9.17 -1.70 8.07
CA ASP A 79 -8.88 -2.51 9.25
C ASP A 79 -8.28 -1.65 10.39
N GLY A 80 -7.93 -2.29 11.49
CA GLY A 80 -7.32 -1.62 12.65
C GLY A 80 -8.31 -0.71 13.38
N ALA A 81 -7.79 0.35 13.99
CA ALA A 81 -8.55 1.21 14.89
C ALA A 81 -9.43 2.27 14.20
N THR A 82 -9.18 2.56 12.93
CA THR A 82 -9.86 3.65 12.20
C THR A 82 -10.31 3.25 10.78
N PRO A 83 -11.12 2.19 10.60
CA PRO A 83 -11.69 1.87 9.28
C PRO A 83 -12.47 3.06 8.70
N GLY A 84 -12.30 3.32 7.41
CA GLY A 84 -12.89 4.44 6.68
C GLY A 84 -12.11 5.76 6.78
N ALA A 85 -11.11 5.86 7.66
CA ALA A 85 -10.26 7.04 7.71
C ALA A 85 -9.29 7.08 6.52
N ARG A 86 -9.06 8.29 5.98
CA ARG A 86 -8.11 8.53 4.89
C ARG A 86 -6.70 8.19 5.34
N PHE A 87 -6.02 7.38 4.53
CA PHE A 87 -4.58 7.15 4.64
C PHE A 87 -3.80 8.15 3.77
N VAL A 88 -4.01 8.16 2.45
CA VAL A 88 -3.34 9.11 1.53
C VAL A 88 -4.19 9.40 0.30
N THR A 89 -3.93 10.52 -0.36
CA THR A 89 -4.50 10.86 -1.67
C THR A 89 -3.38 11.08 -2.66
N LEU A 90 -3.24 10.14 -3.59
CA LEU A 90 -2.09 10.03 -4.47
C LEU A 90 -2.40 10.62 -5.84
N ASP A 91 -1.57 11.57 -6.27
CA ASP A 91 -1.55 12.11 -7.62
C ASP A 91 -0.37 11.49 -8.38
N PHE A 92 -0.68 10.53 -9.26
CA PHE A 92 0.33 9.74 -9.95
C PHE A 92 0.84 10.45 -11.20
N ALA A 93 2.15 10.66 -11.25
CA ALA A 93 2.86 11.17 -12.41
C ALA A 93 3.78 10.10 -13.00
N ALA A 94 4.13 10.22 -14.28
CA ALA A 94 5.11 9.35 -14.92
C ALA A 94 6.49 9.53 -14.27
N ASP A 95 7.20 8.42 -14.08
CA ASP A 95 8.61 8.43 -13.70
C ASP A 95 9.54 8.27 -14.92
N ASP A 96 10.85 8.48 -14.71
CA ASP A 96 11.86 8.39 -15.77
C ASP A 96 12.05 6.97 -16.33
N ALA A 97 11.54 5.94 -15.63
CA ALA A 97 11.65 4.53 -16.00
C ALA A 97 10.39 4.00 -16.72
N GLY A 98 9.39 4.86 -16.97
CA GLY A 98 8.14 4.50 -17.63
C GLY A 98 7.07 3.91 -16.71
N GLY A 99 7.27 3.96 -15.39
CA GLY A 99 6.28 3.68 -14.36
C GLY A 99 5.48 4.92 -13.96
N LEU A 100 4.67 4.78 -12.90
CA LEU A 100 3.99 5.91 -12.24
C LEU A 100 4.42 6.00 -10.78
N GLN A 101 4.63 7.21 -10.28
CA GLN A 101 4.93 7.46 -8.88
C GLN A 101 4.02 8.53 -8.28
N ALA A 102 3.66 8.34 -7.01
CA ALA A 102 3.00 9.34 -6.20
C ALA A 102 3.49 9.25 -4.76
N ALA A 103 3.45 10.37 -4.04
CA ALA A 103 3.66 10.40 -2.61
C ALA A 103 2.70 11.37 -1.94
N ASP A 104 2.34 11.07 -0.70
CA ASP A 104 1.54 11.95 0.14
C ASP A 104 1.89 11.70 1.61
N SER A 105 1.52 12.64 2.47
CA SER A 105 1.71 12.52 3.91
C SER A 105 0.49 13.03 4.67
N HIS A 106 0.20 12.42 5.81
CA HIS A 106 -0.82 12.91 6.71
C HIS A 106 -0.42 12.69 8.17
N LEU A 107 -0.98 13.52 9.04
CA LEU A 107 -0.84 13.37 10.47
C LEU A 107 -2.00 12.55 11.03
N CYS A 108 -1.70 11.47 11.74
CA CYS A 108 -2.68 10.65 12.43
C CYS A 108 -2.40 10.72 13.95
N GLY A 109 -3.16 11.58 14.64
CA GLY A 109 -2.85 11.91 16.03
C GLY A 109 -1.49 12.62 16.14
N ALA A 110 -0.53 11.97 16.80
CA ALA A 110 0.83 12.48 16.96
C ALA A 110 1.85 11.80 16.03
N ASP A 111 1.42 10.84 15.21
CA ASP A 111 2.30 10.11 14.28
C ASP A 111 2.15 10.68 12.86
N LEU A 112 3.26 11.07 12.26
CA LEU A 112 3.33 11.46 10.86
C LEU A 112 3.50 10.22 10.00
N TYR A 113 2.61 10.06 9.03
CA TYR A 113 2.66 9.03 8.02
C TYR A 113 3.04 9.64 6.69
N GLU A 114 4.03 9.04 6.04
CA GLU A 114 4.42 9.34 4.67
C GLU A 114 4.33 8.04 3.87
N ALA A 115 3.70 8.12 2.70
CA ALA A 115 3.64 7.00 1.78
C ALA A 115 4.12 7.45 0.40
N SER A 116 5.03 6.68 -0.19
CA SER A 116 5.37 6.74 -1.61
C SER A 116 4.95 5.42 -2.26
N ILE A 117 4.33 5.49 -3.43
CA ILE A 117 3.93 4.33 -4.21
C ILE A 117 4.48 4.46 -5.63
N THR A 118 5.10 3.38 -6.11
CA THR A 118 5.57 3.24 -7.49
C THR A 118 4.80 2.10 -8.15
N LEU A 119 4.24 2.35 -9.32
CA LEU A 119 3.46 1.40 -10.11
C LEU A 119 4.23 1.04 -11.40
N GLU A 120 4.69 -0.20 -11.47
CA GLU A 120 5.39 -0.80 -12.61
C GLU A 120 4.48 -1.85 -13.26
N LEU A 121 3.26 -1.43 -13.57
CA LEU A 121 2.17 -2.33 -13.96
C LEU A 121 2.33 -2.87 -15.39
N PRO A 122 1.81 -4.08 -15.66
CA PRO A 122 1.05 -4.95 -14.75
C PRO A 122 1.93 -5.83 -13.86
N ARG A 123 3.26 -5.67 -13.90
CA ARG A 123 4.23 -6.62 -13.36
C ARG A 123 4.42 -6.48 -11.87
N ALA A 124 4.52 -5.25 -11.38
CA ALA A 124 4.86 -4.98 -9.99
C ALA A 124 4.28 -3.64 -9.51
N PHE A 125 4.23 -3.49 -8.18
CA PHE A 125 4.15 -2.21 -7.52
C PHE A 125 4.91 -2.25 -6.20
N THR A 126 5.36 -1.08 -5.76
CA THR A 126 6.11 -0.92 -4.52
C THR A 126 5.44 0.14 -3.65
N THR A 127 5.34 -0.10 -2.35
CA THR A 127 4.95 0.90 -1.36
C THR A 127 6.10 1.13 -0.38
N ASP A 128 6.44 2.38 -0.11
CA ASP A 128 7.36 2.78 0.95
C ASP A 128 6.61 3.65 1.94
N ILE A 129 6.38 3.11 3.13
CA ILE A 129 5.62 3.78 4.19
C ILE A 129 6.56 4.08 5.35
N ARG A 130 6.74 5.36 5.68
CA ARG A 130 7.47 5.80 6.87
C ARG A 130 6.47 6.37 7.87
N VAL A 131 6.54 5.88 9.10
CA VAL A 131 5.78 6.42 10.23
C VAL A 131 6.77 6.96 11.25
N ARG A 132 6.57 8.20 11.68
CA ARG A 132 7.36 8.87 12.71
C ARG A 132 6.45 9.48 13.76
N GLY A 133 6.59 9.04 15.00
CA GLY A 133 5.86 9.63 16.12
C GLY A 133 6.06 8.86 17.41
N PRO A 134 5.49 9.34 18.52
CA PRO A 134 5.70 8.77 19.84
C PRO A 134 5.08 7.38 20.01
N ARG A 135 4.10 6.99 19.17
CA ARG A 135 3.47 5.67 19.25
C ARG A 135 4.05 4.68 18.25
N LYS A 136 4.52 5.18 17.10
CA LYS A 136 5.02 4.34 16.00
C LYS A 136 6.23 5.01 15.37
N ASP A 137 7.30 4.23 15.22
CA ASP A 137 8.50 4.63 14.50
C ASP A 137 9.01 3.43 13.69
N TYR A 138 8.64 3.39 12.41
CA TYR A 138 9.10 2.33 11.49
C TYR A 138 9.07 2.79 10.04
N ARG A 139 9.80 2.09 9.16
CA ARG A 139 9.68 2.18 7.71
C ARG A 139 9.31 0.81 7.18
N ALA A 140 8.38 0.71 6.25
CA ALA A 140 7.98 -0.54 5.64
C ALA A 140 8.04 -0.40 4.12
N ILE A 141 8.95 -1.16 3.50
CA ILE A 141 9.12 -1.23 2.06
C ILE A 141 8.48 -2.54 1.60
N THR A 142 7.40 -2.45 0.83
CA THR A 142 6.66 -3.61 0.34
C THR A 142 6.80 -3.69 -1.16
N ARG A 143 7.26 -4.82 -1.68
CA ARG A 143 7.31 -5.13 -3.10
C ARG A 143 6.29 -6.20 -3.43
N CYS A 144 5.43 -5.89 -4.39
CA CYS A 144 4.43 -6.80 -4.90
C CYS A 144 4.71 -7.12 -6.36
N HIS A 145 4.62 -8.40 -6.73
CA HIS A 145 4.76 -8.85 -8.11
C HIS A 145 3.67 -9.86 -8.46
N ARG A 146 3.39 -10.03 -9.75
CA ARG A 146 2.43 -11.04 -10.19
C ARG A 146 2.88 -12.47 -9.78
N PRO A 147 1.95 -13.35 -9.37
CA PRO A 147 2.27 -14.71 -8.95
C PRO A 147 2.92 -15.60 -10.00
#